data_AF-A0A538IFT9-F1
#
_entry.id   AF-A0A538IFT9-F1
#
_cell.length_a   1.000
_cell.length_b   1.000
_cell.length_c   1.000
_cell.angle_alpha   90.00
_cell.angle_beta   90.00
_cell.angle_gamma   90.00
#
_symmetry.space_group_name_H-M   'P 1'
#
loop_
_entity.id
_entity.type
_entity.pdbx_description
1 polymer ?
#
loop_
_entity_poly.entity_id
_entity_poly.type
_entity_poly.pdbx_seq_one_letter_code
_entity_poly.pdbx_strand_id
1 'polypeptide(L)'
;MDRTLILVKPDAFARRLTGEVIARFERKGLTIVAMKHMTVDRDMAERHYAEHREKPFFGDLVEFITGGPLVAMVVEGYEAVAAARQVIGATNPLEAAPGSIRGDLGLEVQTILASRSPQRRAILEQLGVEFEVISSMVEEGTRGEPRQVVVENALRKARAVAGERPDRRVLGVDTEVVLDGRVFGKPAGEDEAATLLRRLSGRTHEVWSGIALCSNGEERTADALTRVRFRRLEEPDIRWYLESGEWRDRAGGYAIQGRGAALVESIEGDFWNVVGLPVAELLQLAPDLAR
;
A
#
# COMPACT_ATOMS: atom_id res chain seq x y z
N MET A 1 -16.91 -34.30 -12.00
CA MET A 1 -17.24 -32.87 -12.10
C MET A 1 -16.64 -32.21 -10.89
N ASP A 2 -15.93 -31.11 -11.10
CA ASP A 2 -15.23 -30.40 -10.04
C ASP A 2 -16.13 -29.33 -9.47
N ARG A 3 -15.89 -28.96 -8.20
CA ARG A 3 -16.58 -27.87 -7.53
C ARG A 3 -15.59 -26.79 -7.16
N THR A 4 -16.03 -25.54 -7.22
CA THR A 4 -15.29 -24.42 -6.66
C THR A 4 -16.21 -23.44 -5.96
N LEU A 5 -15.68 -22.79 -4.92
CA LEU A 5 -16.35 -21.75 -4.17
C LEU A 5 -16.14 -20.40 -4.89
N ILE A 6 -17.23 -19.68 -5.13
CA ILE A 6 -17.21 -18.30 -5.61
C ILE A 6 -17.84 -17.41 -4.55
N LEU A 7 -17.16 -16.29 -4.25
CA LEU A 7 -17.63 -15.27 -3.33
C LEU A 7 -17.87 -13.97 -4.09
N VAL A 8 -19.12 -13.52 -4.16
CA VAL A 8 -19.47 -12.15 -4.55
C VAL A 8 -19.34 -11.29 -3.31
N LYS A 9 -18.15 -10.69 -3.14
CA LYS A 9 -17.73 -9.96 -1.94
C LYS A 9 -18.55 -8.68 -1.69
N PRO A 10 -18.46 -8.07 -0.49
CA PRO A 10 -19.31 -6.95 -0.09
C PRO A 10 -19.30 -5.73 -1.04
N ASP A 11 -18.17 -5.44 -1.68
CA ASP A 11 -18.03 -4.38 -2.68
C ASP A 11 -18.88 -4.64 -3.93
N ALA A 12 -18.80 -5.85 -4.50
CA ALA A 12 -19.59 -6.25 -5.64
C ALA A 12 -21.09 -6.34 -5.29
N PHE A 13 -21.42 -6.76 -4.06
CA PHE A 13 -22.78 -6.77 -3.56
C PHE A 13 -23.35 -5.35 -3.40
N ALA A 14 -22.59 -4.43 -2.80
CA ALA A 14 -22.99 -3.03 -2.64
C ALA A 14 -23.23 -2.34 -3.99
N ARG A 15 -22.43 -2.70 -5.01
CA ARG A 15 -22.61 -2.27 -6.41
C ARG A 15 -23.76 -2.99 -7.14
N ARG A 16 -24.49 -3.89 -6.49
CA ARG A 16 -25.63 -4.67 -7.02
C ARG A 16 -25.25 -5.55 -8.22
N LEU A 17 -24.03 -6.05 -8.26
CA LEU A 17 -23.50 -6.85 -9.38
C LEU A 17 -23.80 -8.36 -9.26
N THR A 18 -24.41 -8.80 -8.16
CA THR A 18 -24.62 -10.23 -7.86
C THR A 18 -25.35 -10.98 -8.97
N GLY A 19 -26.46 -10.43 -9.49
CA GLY A 19 -27.23 -11.08 -10.55
C GLY A 19 -26.44 -11.23 -11.86
N GLU A 20 -25.65 -10.21 -12.22
CA GLU A 20 -24.78 -10.25 -13.39
C GLU A 20 -23.70 -11.33 -13.21
N VAL A 21 -23.05 -11.37 -12.05
CA VAL A 21 -22.01 -12.37 -11.76
C VAL A 21 -22.56 -13.80 -11.84
N ILE A 22 -23.75 -14.05 -11.27
CA ILE A 22 -24.44 -15.35 -11.37
C ILE A 22 -24.67 -15.74 -12.82
N ALA A 23 -25.25 -14.83 -13.61
CA ALA A 23 -25.55 -15.07 -15.01
C ALA A 23 -24.30 -15.42 -15.84
N ARG A 24 -23.14 -14.87 -15.49
CA ARG A 24 -21.86 -15.17 -16.17
C ARG A 24 -21.42 -16.62 -15.97
N PHE A 25 -21.55 -17.14 -14.76
CA PHE A 25 -21.21 -18.54 -14.48
C PHE A 25 -22.19 -19.51 -15.16
N GLU A 26 -23.48 -19.21 -15.13
CA GLU A 26 -24.50 -20.03 -15.81
C GLU A 26 -24.29 -20.05 -17.33
N ARG A 27 -24.03 -18.90 -17.95
CA ARG A 27 -23.73 -18.79 -19.40
C ARG A 27 -22.46 -19.52 -19.79
N LYS A 28 -21.49 -19.66 -18.88
CA LYS A 28 -20.29 -20.46 -19.12
C LYS A 28 -20.61 -21.97 -19.17
N GLY A 29 -21.79 -22.38 -18.71
CA GLY A 29 -22.18 -23.78 -18.58
C GLY A 29 -21.83 -24.38 -17.20
N LEU A 30 -21.49 -23.55 -16.22
CA LEU A 30 -21.31 -24.01 -14.84
C LEU A 30 -22.66 -24.06 -14.12
N THR A 31 -22.88 -25.10 -13.34
CA THR A 31 -24.12 -25.29 -12.58
C THR A 31 -23.93 -24.79 -11.16
N ILE A 32 -24.81 -23.91 -10.68
CA ILE A 32 -24.81 -23.49 -9.28
C ILE A 32 -25.53 -24.55 -8.45
N VAL A 33 -24.79 -25.25 -7.59
CA VAL A 33 -25.32 -26.36 -6.78
C VAL A 33 -25.65 -25.93 -5.35
N ALA A 34 -25.13 -24.79 -4.90
CA ALA A 34 -25.50 -24.16 -3.65
C ALA A 34 -25.28 -22.65 -3.73
N MET A 35 -26.12 -21.88 -3.04
CA MET A 35 -25.99 -20.43 -2.93
C MET A 35 -26.52 -19.96 -1.58
N LYS A 36 -25.83 -19.00 -0.97
CA LYS A 36 -26.24 -18.38 0.28
C LYS A 36 -25.90 -16.89 0.28
N HIS A 37 -26.92 -16.06 0.51
CA HIS A 37 -26.73 -14.67 0.92
C HIS A 37 -26.45 -14.65 2.43
N MET A 38 -25.36 -14.02 2.84
CA MET A 38 -24.98 -13.93 4.24
C MET A 38 -24.03 -12.77 4.52
N THR A 39 -23.99 -12.35 5.79
CA THR A 39 -22.86 -11.61 6.35
C THR A 39 -21.99 -12.61 7.09
N VAL A 40 -20.69 -12.63 6.80
CA VAL A 40 -19.74 -13.55 7.42
C VAL A 40 -19.40 -13.02 8.80
N ASP A 41 -19.49 -13.87 9.83
CA ASP A 41 -18.98 -13.53 11.16
C ASP A 41 -17.45 -13.65 11.20
N ARG A 42 -16.83 -12.97 12.16
CA ARG A 42 -15.36 -12.95 12.29
C ARG A 42 -14.78 -14.36 12.41
N ASP A 43 -15.37 -15.24 13.22
CA ASP A 43 -14.89 -16.62 13.39
C ASP A 43 -14.87 -17.40 12.07
N MET A 44 -15.89 -17.26 11.25
CA MET A 44 -15.97 -17.88 9.94
C MET A 44 -14.97 -17.26 8.95
N ALA A 45 -14.81 -15.94 8.95
CA ALA A 45 -13.81 -15.25 8.13
C ALA A 45 -12.39 -15.70 8.49
N GLU A 46 -12.08 -15.79 9.79
CA GLU A 46 -10.78 -16.24 10.30
C GLU A 46 -10.51 -17.70 9.94
N ARG A 47 -11.52 -18.58 9.98
CA ARG A 47 -11.41 -19.96 9.48
C ARG A 47 -11.20 -20.01 7.97
N HIS A 48 -11.91 -19.18 7.20
CA HIS A 48 -11.80 -19.14 5.75
C HIS A 48 -10.40 -18.69 5.31
N TYR A 49 -9.83 -17.69 5.99
CA TYR A 49 -8.50 -17.16 5.73
C TYR A 49 -7.41 -17.75 6.62
N ALA A 50 -7.62 -18.93 7.22
CA ALA A 50 -6.70 -19.50 8.20
C ALA A 50 -5.27 -19.67 7.67
N GLU A 51 -5.10 -19.93 6.37
CA GLU A 51 -3.79 -20.00 5.70
C GLU A 51 -3.01 -18.67 5.72
N HIS A 52 -3.71 -17.56 5.94
CA HIS A 52 -3.14 -16.23 6.04
C HIS A 52 -3.02 -15.75 7.50
N ARG A 53 -3.28 -16.58 8.52
CA ARG A 53 -3.38 -16.13 9.92
C ARG A 53 -2.12 -15.46 10.45
N GLU A 54 -0.96 -15.91 10.01
CA GLU A 54 0.35 -15.33 10.39
C GLU A 54 0.73 -14.12 9.53
N LYS A 55 -0.09 -13.81 8.52
CA LYS A 55 0.21 -12.74 7.57
C LYS A 55 -0.26 -11.40 8.14
N PRO A 56 0.54 -10.35 7.98
CA PRO A 56 0.28 -9.04 8.60
C PRO A 56 -0.97 -8.30 8.06
N PHE A 57 -1.63 -8.80 7.01
CA PHE A 57 -2.92 -8.30 6.47
C PHE A 57 -4.12 -9.18 6.82
N PHE A 58 -3.93 -10.21 7.65
CA PHE A 58 -5.03 -11.09 8.03
C PHE A 58 -6.21 -10.32 8.62
N GLY A 59 -5.90 -9.30 9.44
CA GLY A 59 -6.91 -8.40 10.01
C GLY A 59 -7.73 -7.69 8.93
N ASP A 60 -7.07 -7.08 7.95
CA ASP A 60 -7.71 -6.32 6.88
C ASP A 60 -8.60 -7.20 5.99
N LEU A 61 -8.16 -8.44 5.70
CA LEU A 61 -8.96 -9.44 4.99
C LEU A 61 -10.26 -9.78 5.72
N VAL A 62 -10.14 -10.03 7.02
CA VAL A 62 -11.25 -10.38 7.90
C VAL A 62 -12.20 -9.18 8.02
N GLU A 63 -11.67 -7.98 8.24
CA GLU A 63 -12.48 -6.75 8.29
C GLU A 63 -13.22 -6.50 6.97
N PHE A 64 -12.55 -6.67 5.83
CA PHE A 64 -13.17 -6.47 4.52
C PHE A 64 -14.34 -7.46 4.27
N ILE A 65 -14.12 -8.76 4.47
CA ILE A 65 -15.15 -9.76 4.18
C ILE A 65 -16.32 -9.73 5.18
N THR A 66 -16.07 -9.27 6.41
CA THR A 66 -17.09 -9.11 7.46
C THR A 66 -17.80 -7.75 7.39
N GLY A 67 -17.29 -6.80 6.61
CA GLY A 67 -17.78 -5.42 6.52
C GLY A 67 -19.16 -5.25 5.85
N GLY A 68 -19.71 -6.31 5.27
CA GLY A 68 -21.04 -6.24 4.65
C GLY A 68 -21.59 -7.59 4.18
N PRO A 69 -22.81 -7.60 3.64
CA PRO A 69 -23.41 -8.79 3.03
C PRO A 69 -22.62 -9.24 1.79
N LEU A 70 -22.55 -10.55 1.59
CA LEU A 70 -21.98 -11.19 0.40
C LEU A 70 -22.87 -12.33 -0.09
N VAL A 71 -22.62 -12.80 -1.30
CA VAL A 71 -23.19 -14.06 -1.80
C VAL A 71 -22.09 -15.09 -1.98
N ALA A 72 -22.19 -16.19 -1.25
CA ALA A 72 -21.34 -17.37 -1.43
C ALA A 72 -22.08 -18.38 -2.30
N MET A 73 -21.43 -18.91 -3.33
CA MET A 73 -21.99 -19.96 -4.19
C MET A 73 -20.98 -21.04 -4.51
N VAL A 74 -21.47 -22.27 -4.63
CA VAL A 74 -20.68 -23.41 -5.11
C VAL A 74 -21.12 -23.68 -6.54
N VAL A 75 -20.15 -23.61 -7.45
CA VAL A 75 -20.35 -23.92 -8.86
C VAL A 75 -19.71 -25.27 -9.19
N GLU A 76 -20.39 -26.07 -10.01
CA GLU A 76 -19.98 -27.40 -10.45
C GLU A 76 -19.89 -27.46 -11.99
N GLY A 77 -18.89 -28.16 -12.52
CA GLY A 77 -18.76 -28.39 -13.95
C GLY A 77 -17.47 -29.10 -14.36
N TYR A 78 -17.21 -29.15 -15.67
CA TYR A 78 -15.93 -29.61 -16.23
C TYR A 78 -14.85 -28.56 -15.97
N GLU A 79 -13.73 -28.97 -15.35
CA GLU A 79 -12.63 -28.08 -14.96
C GLU A 79 -13.12 -26.79 -14.27
N ALA A 80 -14.03 -26.92 -13.31
CA ALA A 80 -14.80 -25.79 -12.76
C ALA A 80 -13.92 -24.64 -12.25
N VAL A 81 -12.75 -24.94 -11.68
CA VAL A 81 -11.77 -23.93 -11.24
C VAL A 81 -11.22 -23.14 -12.43
N ALA A 82 -10.75 -23.81 -13.48
CA ALA A 82 -10.19 -23.16 -14.66
C ALA A 82 -11.26 -22.36 -15.43
N ALA A 83 -12.44 -22.96 -15.62
CA ALA A 83 -13.59 -22.30 -16.21
C ALA A 83 -14.01 -21.05 -15.41
N ALA A 84 -14.06 -21.14 -14.08
CA ALA A 84 -14.39 -20.01 -13.22
C ALA A 84 -13.34 -18.90 -13.30
N ARG A 85 -12.04 -19.23 -13.30
CA ARG A 85 -10.96 -18.24 -13.46
C ARG A 85 -11.07 -17.52 -14.81
N GLN A 86 -11.44 -18.21 -15.87
CA GLN A 86 -11.67 -17.60 -17.18
C GLN A 86 -12.87 -16.64 -17.18
N VAL A 87 -13.97 -17.01 -16.52
CA VAL A 87 -15.16 -16.14 -16.37
C VAL A 87 -14.83 -14.91 -15.54
N ILE A 88 -14.04 -15.06 -14.47
CA ILE A 88 -13.60 -13.95 -13.63
C ILE A 88 -12.71 -13.00 -14.40
N GLY A 89 -11.79 -13.52 -15.23
CA GLY A 89 -10.85 -12.74 -16.03
C GLY A 89 -9.46 -12.61 -15.38
N ALA A 90 -8.49 -12.13 -16.18
CA ALA A 90 -7.14 -11.84 -15.72
C ALA A 90 -7.16 -10.75 -14.64
N THR A 91 -6.11 -10.70 -13.81
CA THR A 91 -5.96 -9.76 -12.69
C THR A 91 -6.21 -8.31 -13.05
N ASN A 92 -5.62 -7.86 -14.15
CA ASN A 92 -5.75 -6.49 -14.62
C ASN A 92 -7.03 -6.36 -15.45
N PRO A 93 -8.03 -5.52 -15.08
CA PRO A 93 -9.22 -5.31 -15.89
C PRO A 93 -8.91 -4.95 -17.35
N LEU A 94 -7.85 -4.18 -17.61
CA LEU A 94 -7.45 -3.76 -18.96
C LEU A 94 -6.83 -4.91 -19.78
N GLU A 95 -6.28 -5.93 -19.12
CA GLU A 95 -5.74 -7.14 -19.76
C GLU A 95 -6.73 -8.30 -19.74
N ALA A 96 -7.83 -8.17 -19.00
CA ALA A 96 -8.85 -9.18 -18.89
C ALA A 96 -9.65 -9.24 -20.20
N ALA A 97 -9.95 -10.46 -20.65
CA ALA A 97 -10.68 -10.66 -21.89
C ALA A 97 -12.06 -9.97 -21.82
N PRO A 98 -12.50 -9.26 -22.89
CA PRO A 98 -13.86 -8.78 -23.01
C PRO A 98 -14.86 -9.92 -22.78
N GLY A 99 -15.92 -9.67 -22.01
CA GLY A 99 -16.88 -10.70 -21.61
C GLY A 99 -16.50 -11.45 -20.32
N SER A 100 -15.35 -11.18 -19.71
CA SER A 100 -15.05 -11.59 -18.33
C SER A 100 -15.62 -10.59 -17.32
N ILE A 101 -15.89 -11.05 -16.10
CA ILE A 101 -16.40 -10.19 -15.02
C ILE A 101 -15.45 -9.02 -14.78
N ARG A 102 -14.13 -9.28 -14.70
CA ARG A 102 -13.15 -8.23 -14.43
C ARG A 102 -12.91 -7.33 -15.62
N GLY A 103 -12.94 -7.84 -16.85
CA GLY A 103 -12.82 -7.01 -18.06
C GLY A 103 -14.01 -6.08 -18.29
N ASP A 104 -15.22 -6.52 -17.92
CA ASP A 104 -16.44 -5.74 -18.19
C ASP A 104 -16.86 -4.84 -17.00
N LEU A 105 -16.57 -5.27 -15.76
CA LEU A 105 -17.07 -4.62 -14.54
C LEU A 105 -15.96 -4.06 -13.64
N GLY A 106 -14.71 -4.46 -13.89
CA GLY A 106 -13.54 -3.87 -13.27
C GLY A 106 -13.11 -2.63 -14.05
N LEU A 107 -12.76 -1.57 -13.34
CA LEU A 107 -12.18 -0.36 -13.94
C LEU A 107 -10.67 -0.31 -13.69
N GLU A 108 -10.24 -0.69 -12.48
CA GLU A 108 -8.84 -0.62 -12.06
C GLU A 108 -8.39 -1.87 -11.30
N VAL A 109 -7.08 -2.14 -11.35
CA VAL A 109 -6.44 -3.07 -10.42
C VAL A 109 -6.42 -2.39 -9.07
N GLN A 110 -7.16 -2.93 -8.10
CA GLN A 110 -7.05 -2.46 -6.73
C GLN A 110 -5.58 -2.56 -6.28
N THR A 111 -4.96 -1.39 -6.12
CA THR A 111 -3.57 -1.28 -5.73
C THR A 111 -3.45 -1.59 -4.25
N ILE A 112 -2.35 -2.21 -3.84
CA ILE A 112 -2.06 -2.46 -2.44
C ILE A 112 -0.90 -1.55 -2.04
N LEU A 113 -1.10 -0.72 -1.03
CA LEU A 113 -0.01 0.00 -0.36
C LEU A 113 0.61 -0.91 0.69
N ALA A 114 1.84 -1.36 0.44
CA ALA A 114 2.66 -2.15 1.37
C ALA A 114 3.28 -1.28 2.48
N SER A 115 2.48 -0.51 3.21
CA SER A 115 2.98 0.45 4.20
C SER A 115 2.00 0.74 5.34
N ARG A 116 2.53 0.95 6.55
CA ARG A 116 1.78 1.47 7.71
C ARG A 116 1.81 2.99 7.85
N SER A 117 2.49 3.70 6.95
CA SER A 117 2.63 5.15 7.07
C SER A 117 1.28 5.84 6.82
N PRO A 118 0.74 6.58 7.80
CA PRO A 118 -0.49 7.35 7.58
C PRO A 118 -0.29 8.48 6.57
N GLN A 119 0.95 8.97 6.38
CA GLN A 119 1.27 10.01 5.39
C GLN A 119 1.09 9.46 3.98
N ARG A 120 1.68 8.29 3.70
CA ARG A 120 1.59 7.66 2.36
C ARG A 120 0.14 7.37 1.98
N ARG A 121 -0.64 6.88 2.94
CA ARG A 121 -2.09 6.70 2.81
C ARG A 121 -2.78 8.02 2.45
N ALA A 122 -2.56 9.06 3.24
CA ALA A 122 -3.19 10.36 3.01
C ALA A 122 -2.81 10.98 1.66
N ILE A 123 -1.58 10.81 1.21
CA ILE A 123 -1.13 11.30 -0.11
C ILE A 123 -1.85 10.54 -1.23
N LEU A 124 -1.92 9.21 -1.17
CA LEU A 124 -2.65 8.42 -2.18
C LEU A 124 -4.15 8.74 -2.20
N GLU A 125 -4.78 8.93 -1.03
CA GLU A 125 -6.18 9.37 -0.93
C GLU A 125 -6.38 10.76 -1.56
N GLN A 126 -5.46 11.69 -1.33
CA GLN A 126 -5.50 13.02 -1.96
C GLN A 126 -5.32 12.98 -3.48
N LEU A 127 -4.59 12.01 -3.99
CA LEU A 127 -4.44 11.76 -5.42
C LEU A 127 -5.63 11.01 -6.03
N GLY A 128 -6.62 10.62 -5.23
CA GLY A 128 -7.81 9.88 -5.69
C GLY A 128 -7.52 8.42 -6.04
N VAL A 129 -6.39 7.88 -5.61
CA VAL A 129 -5.99 6.49 -5.91
C VAL A 129 -6.85 5.54 -5.07
N GLU A 130 -7.47 4.54 -5.70
CA GLU A 130 -8.11 3.44 -4.96
C GLU A 130 -7.08 2.39 -4.54
N PHE A 131 -6.95 2.16 -3.23
CA PHE A 131 -6.01 1.17 -2.70
C PHE A 131 -6.48 0.48 -1.42
N GLU A 132 -5.91 -0.70 -1.18
CA GLU A 132 -5.97 -1.43 0.08
C GLU A 132 -4.63 -1.23 0.81
N VAL A 133 -4.66 -1.15 2.14
CA VAL A 133 -3.43 -1.11 2.93
C VAL A 133 -3.13 -2.51 3.41
N ILE A 134 -1.91 -2.97 3.14
CA ILE A 134 -1.38 -4.20 3.71
C ILE A 134 -0.04 -3.88 4.33
N SER A 135 0.13 -4.13 5.63
CA SER A 135 1.44 -3.94 6.22
C SER A 135 2.37 -5.11 5.91
N SER A 136 3.63 -4.86 5.56
CA SER A 136 4.68 -5.88 5.53
C SER A 136 5.59 -5.72 6.74
N MET A 137 5.81 -6.79 7.50
CA MET A 137 6.80 -6.82 8.59
C MET A 137 8.12 -7.38 8.06
N VAL A 138 8.79 -6.62 7.19
CA VAL A 138 10.12 -7.00 6.67
C VAL A 138 11.21 -6.25 7.41
N GLU A 139 12.34 -6.92 7.62
CA GLU A 139 13.53 -6.29 8.17
C GLU A 139 14.12 -5.31 7.14
N GLU A 140 14.36 -4.07 7.58
CA GLU A 140 14.91 -3.01 6.75
C GLU A 140 16.44 -3.04 6.81
N GLY A 141 17.07 -2.97 5.64
CA GLY A 141 18.51 -2.79 5.54
C GLY A 141 18.88 -1.34 5.88
N THR A 142 20.01 -1.16 6.54
CA THR A 142 20.53 0.18 6.93
C THR A 142 21.98 0.40 6.50
N ARG A 143 22.55 -0.56 5.77
CA ARG A 143 23.96 -0.55 5.34
C ARG A 143 24.05 -0.35 3.84
N GLY A 144 24.88 0.60 3.42
CA GLY A 144 25.16 0.86 2.01
C GLY A 144 24.97 2.32 1.64
N GLU A 145 24.96 2.57 0.33
CA GLU A 145 24.61 3.87 -0.23
C GLU A 145 23.11 4.14 0.03
N PRO A 146 22.73 5.29 0.63
CA PRO A 146 21.34 5.54 1.02
C PRO A 146 20.32 5.36 -0.12
N ARG A 147 20.68 5.82 -1.32
CA ARG A 147 19.87 5.62 -2.53
C ARG A 147 19.53 4.15 -2.78
N GLN A 148 20.52 3.26 -2.68
CA GLN A 148 20.32 1.82 -2.90
C GLN A 148 19.49 1.21 -1.76
N VAL A 149 19.78 1.62 -0.52
CA VAL A 149 19.10 1.13 0.68
C VAL A 149 17.59 1.36 0.59
N VAL A 150 17.16 2.60 0.28
CA VAL A 150 15.72 2.92 0.21
C VAL A 150 15.02 2.17 -0.92
N VAL A 151 15.67 1.99 -2.07
CA VAL A 151 15.12 1.21 -3.20
C VAL A 151 14.97 -0.27 -2.82
N GLU A 152 15.99 -0.86 -2.23
CA GLU A 152 15.96 -2.25 -1.78
C GLU A 152 14.89 -2.48 -0.71
N ASN A 153 14.78 -1.57 0.27
CA ASN A 153 13.77 -1.65 1.32
C ASN A 153 12.36 -1.51 0.76
N ALA A 154 12.13 -0.57 -0.16
CA ALA A 154 10.84 -0.44 -0.85
C ALA A 154 10.48 -1.72 -1.61
N LEU A 155 11.45 -2.32 -2.32
CA LEU A 155 11.25 -3.55 -3.06
C LEU A 155 11.01 -4.77 -2.14
N ARG A 156 11.74 -4.88 -1.02
CA ARG A 156 11.48 -5.91 0.01
C ARG A 156 10.05 -5.84 0.53
N LYS A 157 9.57 -4.63 0.84
CA LYS A 157 8.18 -4.38 1.30
C LYS A 157 7.17 -4.81 0.24
N ALA A 158 7.36 -4.38 -1.01
CA ALA A 158 6.47 -4.74 -2.11
C ALA A 158 6.46 -6.25 -2.38
N ARG A 159 7.63 -6.89 -2.49
CA ARG A 159 7.76 -8.33 -2.74
C ARG A 159 7.10 -9.19 -1.68
N ALA A 160 7.24 -8.82 -0.40
CA ALA A 160 6.65 -9.57 0.69
C ALA A 160 5.13 -9.69 0.55
N VAL A 161 4.47 -8.62 0.13
CA VAL A 161 3.02 -8.62 -0.09
C VAL A 161 2.66 -9.23 -1.44
N ALA A 162 3.43 -8.95 -2.49
CA ALA A 162 3.18 -9.47 -3.84
C ALA A 162 3.32 -10.99 -3.92
N GLY A 163 4.24 -11.60 -3.16
CA GLY A 163 4.36 -13.06 -3.07
C GLY A 163 3.11 -13.75 -2.53
N GLU A 164 2.32 -13.04 -1.73
CA GLU A 164 1.07 -13.53 -1.15
C GLU A 164 -0.16 -13.10 -1.96
N ARG A 165 0.01 -12.08 -2.80
CA ARG A 165 -1.00 -11.47 -3.67
C ARG A 165 -0.47 -11.38 -5.11
N PRO A 166 -0.15 -12.50 -5.77
CA PRO A 166 0.47 -12.48 -7.10
C PRO A 166 -0.45 -11.89 -8.17
N ASP A 167 -1.75 -11.83 -7.87
CA ASP A 167 -2.80 -11.22 -8.65
C ASP A 167 -3.10 -9.78 -8.25
N ARG A 168 -2.16 -9.06 -7.62
CA ARG A 168 -2.38 -7.67 -7.22
C ARG A 168 -1.18 -6.80 -7.55
N ARG A 169 -1.47 -5.53 -7.80
CA ARG A 169 -0.47 -4.48 -7.93
C ARG A 169 -0.08 -4.02 -6.53
N VAL A 170 1.18 -4.12 -6.17
CA VAL A 170 1.68 -3.81 -4.83
C VAL A 170 2.72 -2.70 -4.89
N LEU A 171 2.46 -1.62 -4.16
CA LEU A 171 3.30 -0.44 -4.01
C LEU A 171 4.05 -0.49 -2.68
N GLY A 172 5.37 -0.64 -2.72
CA GLY A 172 6.28 -0.47 -1.59
C GLY A 172 6.98 0.87 -1.61
N VAL A 173 7.22 1.46 -0.45
CA VAL A 173 7.91 2.74 -0.31
C VAL A 173 8.80 2.72 0.93
N ASP A 174 9.97 3.33 0.81
CA ASP A 174 10.90 3.56 1.92
C ASP A 174 11.43 5.00 1.88
N THR A 175 11.74 5.58 3.04
CA THR A 175 12.16 6.97 3.15
C THR A 175 13.17 7.14 4.29
N GLU A 176 14.31 7.74 3.99
CA GLU A 176 15.39 8.00 4.93
C GLU A 176 15.84 9.47 4.89
N VAL A 177 16.22 9.98 6.07
CA VAL A 177 16.84 11.30 6.22
C VAL A 177 18.35 11.11 6.36
N VAL A 178 19.14 11.83 5.57
CA VAL A 178 20.60 11.67 5.48
C VAL A 178 21.29 13.02 5.65
N LEU A 179 22.29 13.09 6.53
CA LEU A 179 23.18 14.25 6.66
C LEU A 179 24.62 13.76 6.72
N ASP A 180 25.50 14.34 5.90
CA ASP A 180 26.91 13.95 5.77
C ASP A 180 27.11 12.45 5.49
N GLY A 181 26.24 11.85 4.66
CA GLY A 181 26.27 10.43 4.33
C GLY A 181 25.85 9.49 5.48
N ARG A 182 25.29 10.03 6.58
CA ARG A 182 24.77 9.24 7.70
C ARG A 182 23.25 9.26 7.71
N VAL A 183 22.63 8.10 7.84
CA VAL A 183 21.18 7.94 7.99
C VAL A 183 20.76 8.33 9.40
N PHE A 184 19.68 9.09 9.48
CA PHE A 184 19.05 9.55 10.71
C PHE A 184 17.67 8.90 10.82
N GLY A 185 17.61 7.84 11.62
CA GLY A 185 16.39 7.08 11.88
C GLY A 185 15.39 7.81 12.76
N LYS A 186 14.42 7.05 13.28
CA LYS A 186 13.43 7.54 14.23
C LYS A 186 14.07 7.67 15.61
N PRO A 187 13.97 8.82 16.28
CA PRO A 187 14.50 8.98 17.63
C PRO A 187 13.74 8.09 18.63
N ALA A 188 14.47 7.42 19.53
CA ALA A 188 13.90 6.58 20.58
C ALA A 188 13.27 7.39 21.73
N GLY A 189 13.62 8.67 21.84
CA GLY A 189 13.14 9.55 22.89
C GLY A 189 13.42 11.03 22.59
N GLU A 190 12.91 11.89 23.47
CA GLU A 190 12.95 13.35 23.29
C GLU A 190 14.40 13.89 23.26
N ASP A 191 15.30 13.34 24.07
CA ASP A 191 16.72 13.74 24.09
C ASP A 191 17.43 13.43 22.76
N GLU A 192 17.11 12.27 22.17
CA GLU A 192 17.64 11.90 20.86
C GLU A 192 17.06 12.81 19.79
N ALA A 193 15.74 13.05 19.80
CA ALA A 193 15.09 13.98 18.88
C ALA A 193 15.71 15.38 18.96
N ALA A 194 15.95 15.91 20.17
CA ALA A 194 16.65 17.18 20.37
C ALA A 194 18.05 17.17 19.75
N THR A 195 18.80 16.08 19.94
CA THR A 195 20.13 15.91 19.36
C THR A 195 20.10 15.89 17.83
N LEU A 196 19.09 15.23 17.24
CA LEU A 196 18.87 15.23 15.79
C LEU A 196 18.58 16.64 15.27
N LEU A 197 17.64 17.35 15.89
CA LEU A 197 17.26 18.71 15.50
C LEU A 197 18.44 19.68 15.59
N ARG A 198 19.27 19.59 16.65
CA ARG A 198 20.51 20.39 16.76
C ARG A 198 21.49 20.09 15.63
N ARG A 199 21.61 18.82 15.21
CA ARG A 199 22.48 18.43 14.10
C ARG A 199 21.99 18.95 12.76
N LEU A 200 20.67 19.01 12.55
CA LEU A 200 20.07 19.50 11.30
C LEU A 200 19.99 21.03 11.25
N SER A 201 19.93 21.70 12.41
CA SER A 201 19.83 23.17 12.55
C SER A 201 20.83 23.93 11.66
N GLY A 202 20.32 24.82 10.82
CA GLY A 202 21.13 25.65 9.92
C GLY A 202 21.89 24.89 8.84
N ARG A 203 21.51 23.64 8.56
CA ARG A 203 22.17 22.76 7.58
C ARG A 203 21.19 22.27 6.53
N THR A 204 21.75 21.76 5.45
CA THR A 204 21.00 21.09 4.40
C THR A 204 21.20 19.59 4.57
N HIS A 205 20.12 18.84 4.68
CA HIS A 205 20.11 17.38 4.66
C HIS A 205 19.34 16.87 3.45
N GLU A 206 19.52 15.59 3.18
CA GLU A 206 18.92 14.87 2.07
C GLU A 206 17.78 14.00 2.59
N VAL A 207 16.69 13.94 1.84
CA VAL A 207 15.61 12.98 2.05
C VAL A 207 15.54 12.10 0.82
N TRP A 208 15.93 10.85 1.01
CA TRP A 208 15.92 9.82 -0.01
C TRP A 208 14.67 8.97 0.16
N SER A 209 13.91 8.74 -0.91
CA SER A 209 12.89 7.69 -0.94
C SER A 209 13.11 6.72 -2.08
N GLY A 210 12.82 5.46 -1.81
CA GLY A 210 12.68 4.42 -2.81
C GLY A 210 11.22 4.07 -2.98
N ILE A 211 10.82 3.81 -4.22
CA ILE A 211 9.49 3.33 -4.57
C ILE A 211 9.63 2.06 -5.40
N ALA A 212 8.77 1.08 -5.12
CA ALA A 212 8.75 -0.20 -5.81
C ALA A 212 7.32 -0.61 -6.14
N LEU A 213 7.11 -1.10 -7.35
CA LEU A 213 5.85 -1.64 -7.82
C LEU A 213 6.06 -3.06 -8.29
N CYS A 214 5.36 -3.99 -7.65
CA CYS A 214 5.30 -5.39 -8.06
C CYS A 214 3.92 -5.65 -8.67
N SER A 215 3.88 -6.18 -9.89
CA SER A 215 2.62 -6.54 -10.58
C SER A 215 2.88 -7.59 -11.65
N ASN A 216 2.04 -8.62 -11.74
CA ASN A 216 2.14 -9.67 -12.77
C ASN A 216 3.53 -10.35 -12.87
N GLY A 217 4.26 -10.45 -11.74
CA GLY A 217 5.63 -10.98 -11.72
C GLY A 217 6.70 -10.01 -12.24
N GLU A 218 6.31 -8.81 -12.69
CA GLU A 218 7.24 -7.72 -12.98
C GLU A 218 7.48 -6.86 -11.74
N GLU A 219 8.69 -6.32 -11.68
CA GLU A 219 9.12 -5.41 -10.62
C GLU A 219 9.70 -4.15 -11.25
N ARG A 220 9.20 -3.00 -10.83
CA ARG A 220 9.67 -1.69 -11.27
C ARG A 220 10.03 -0.87 -10.06
N THR A 221 11.15 -0.16 -10.11
CA THR A 221 11.59 0.69 -9.00
C THR A 221 11.99 2.07 -9.51
N ALA A 222 11.90 3.05 -8.62
CA ALA A 222 12.45 4.38 -8.81
C ALA A 222 12.93 4.93 -7.46
N ASP A 223 13.67 6.03 -7.51
CA ASP A 223 14.18 6.74 -6.34
C ASP A 223 14.05 8.24 -6.52
N ALA A 224 13.92 8.94 -5.39
CA ALA A 224 13.79 10.40 -5.34
C ALA A 224 14.70 10.97 -4.27
N LEU A 225 15.39 12.07 -4.61
CA LEU A 225 16.15 12.88 -3.68
C LEU A 225 15.47 14.24 -3.51
N THR A 226 15.37 14.70 -2.27
CA THR A 226 15.00 16.08 -1.98
C THR A 226 15.90 16.66 -0.91
N ARG A 227 16.44 17.85 -1.16
CA ARG A 227 17.28 18.56 -0.18
C ARG A 227 16.41 19.49 0.63
N VAL A 228 16.55 19.43 1.95
CA VAL A 228 15.82 20.27 2.89
C VAL A 228 16.81 21.08 3.68
N ARG A 229 16.68 22.41 3.64
CA ARG A 229 17.47 23.35 4.44
C ARG A 229 16.68 23.71 5.68
N PHE A 230 17.25 23.50 6.85
CA PHE A 230 16.69 24.04 8.09
C PHE A 230 17.17 25.47 8.33
N ARG A 231 16.28 26.29 8.90
CA ARG A 231 16.68 27.53 9.54
C ARG A 231 17.67 27.22 10.65
N ARG A 232 18.45 28.21 11.08
CA ARG A 232 19.16 28.11 12.34
C ARG A 232 18.14 28.09 13.48
N LEU A 233 18.08 26.98 14.20
CA LEU A 233 17.22 26.73 15.34
C LEU A 233 17.98 27.05 16.63
N GLU A 234 17.33 27.80 17.51
CA GLU A 234 17.78 28.02 18.88
C GLU A 234 17.07 27.04 19.83
N GLU A 235 17.57 26.87 21.06
CA GLU A 235 16.98 25.95 22.05
C GLU A 235 15.46 26.17 22.30
N PRO A 236 14.93 27.41 22.32
CA PRO A 236 13.49 27.62 22.43
C PRO A 236 12.70 27.05 21.23
N ASP A 237 13.23 27.13 20.01
CA ASP A 237 12.58 26.58 18.82
C ASP A 237 12.50 25.04 18.90
N ILE A 238 13.61 24.42 19.30
CA ILE A 238 13.71 22.97 19.45
C ILE A 238 12.74 22.49 20.52
N ARG A 239 12.70 23.13 21.69
CA ARG A 239 11.78 22.77 22.77
C ARG A 239 10.32 22.90 22.35
N TRP A 240 9.97 24.03 21.74
CA TRP A 240 8.61 24.27 21.24
C TRP A 240 8.15 23.19 20.25
N TYR A 241 9.05 22.75 19.37
CA TYR A 241 8.74 21.68 18.44
C TYR A 241 8.65 20.31 19.12
N LEU A 242 9.53 19.99 20.06
CA LEU A 242 9.49 18.73 20.81
C LEU A 242 8.20 18.58 21.63
N GLU A 243 7.75 19.67 22.27
CA GLU A 243 6.48 19.75 23.01
C GLU A 243 5.26 19.43 22.14
N SER A 244 5.33 19.63 20.82
CA SER A 244 4.25 19.26 19.91
C SER A 244 4.07 17.75 19.75
N GLY A 245 5.14 16.98 19.95
CA GLY A 245 5.15 15.54 19.69
C GLY A 245 5.19 15.12 18.22
N GLU A 246 5.19 16.06 17.26
CA GLU A 246 5.20 15.75 15.82
C GLU A 246 6.47 15.00 15.35
N TRP A 247 7.54 15.04 16.15
CA TRP A 247 8.80 14.33 15.94
C TRP A 247 8.70 12.80 16.11
N ARG A 248 7.69 12.31 16.84
CA ARG A 248 7.56 10.87 17.14
C ARG A 248 7.34 10.07 15.87
N ASP A 249 8.00 8.92 15.81
CA ASP A 249 7.96 8.00 14.66
C ASP A 249 8.41 8.61 13.31
N ARG A 250 9.17 9.71 13.35
CA ARG A 250 9.73 10.38 12.15
C ARG A 250 11.21 10.14 11.99
N ALA A 251 11.62 9.74 10.78
CA ALA A 251 13.03 9.78 10.41
C ALA A 251 13.55 11.23 10.53
N GLY A 252 14.75 11.40 11.09
CA GLY A 252 15.33 12.72 11.38
C GLY A 252 14.64 13.48 12.52
N GLY A 253 13.61 12.92 13.16
CA GLY A 253 12.91 13.55 14.27
C GLY A 253 12.08 14.77 13.90
N TYR A 254 11.64 14.92 12.64
CA TYR A 254 10.73 16.00 12.25
C TYR A 254 9.70 15.60 11.18
N ALA A 255 8.60 16.36 11.10
CA ALA A 255 7.65 16.29 9.98
C ALA A 255 7.66 17.64 9.26
N ILE A 256 7.71 17.65 7.93
CA ILE A 256 7.72 18.92 7.18
C ILE A 256 6.35 19.62 7.15
N GLN A 257 5.28 18.87 7.45
CA GLN A 257 3.93 19.38 7.63
C GLN A 257 3.69 19.77 9.09
N GLY A 258 2.65 20.57 9.37
CA GLY A 258 2.31 20.97 10.73
C GLY A 258 3.29 22.00 11.29
N ARG A 259 3.66 21.88 12.57
CA ARG A 259 4.59 22.79 13.24
C ARG A 259 6.01 22.66 12.70
N GLY A 260 6.40 21.48 12.24
CA GLY A 260 7.75 21.26 11.71
C GLY A 260 8.02 22.03 10.40
N ALA A 261 6.99 22.52 9.71
CA ALA A 261 7.13 23.48 8.61
C ALA A 261 7.89 24.75 9.04
N ALA A 262 7.75 25.17 10.30
CA ALA A 262 8.47 26.32 10.83
C ALA A 262 9.98 26.08 10.97
N LEU A 263 10.47 24.85 10.92
CA LEU A 263 11.90 24.53 11.02
C LEU A 263 12.62 24.70 9.67
N VAL A 264 11.88 24.62 8.57
CA VAL A 264 12.41 24.58 7.21
C VAL A 264 12.58 26.00 6.64
N GLU A 265 13.75 26.25 6.07
CA GLU A 265 14.09 27.47 5.33
C GLU A 265 13.75 27.32 3.84
N SER A 266 14.16 26.19 3.24
CA SER A 266 13.91 25.91 1.82
C SER A 266 13.94 24.42 1.51
N ILE A 267 13.35 24.07 0.36
CA ILE A 267 13.32 22.72 -0.20
C ILE A 267 13.78 22.82 -1.66
N GLU A 268 14.65 21.89 -2.07
CA GLU A 268 15.04 21.69 -3.46
C GLU A 268 14.72 20.24 -3.85
N GLY A 269 13.62 20.05 -4.59
CA GLY A 269 13.12 18.72 -5.00
C GLY A 269 11.60 18.60 -4.80
N ASP A 270 11.13 17.37 -4.59
CA ASP A 270 9.71 17.05 -4.40
C ASP A 270 9.29 17.19 -2.92
N PHE A 271 8.33 18.07 -2.66
CA PHE A 271 7.73 18.20 -1.33
C PHE A 271 7.11 16.89 -0.85
N TRP A 272 6.42 16.15 -1.72
CA TRP A 272 5.72 14.91 -1.34
C TRP A 272 6.70 13.80 -0.95
N ASN A 273 7.85 13.74 -1.62
CA ASN A 273 8.96 12.89 -1.21
C ASN A 273 9.35 13.12 0.26
N VAL A 274 9.44 14.38 0.70
CA VAL A 274 9.75 14.72 2.10
C VAL A 274 8.62 14.33 3.06
N VAL A 275 7.36 14.45 2.62
CA VAL A 275 6.21 13.99 3.40
C VAL A 275 6.21 12.46 3.55
N GLY A 276 6.73 11.74 2.55
CA GLY A 276 7.02 10.31 2.61
C GLY A 276 6.56 9.49 1.40
N LEU A 277 6.11 10.12 0.31
CA LEU A 277 5.77 9.45 -0.95
C LEU A 277 6.24 10.31 -2.14
N PRO A 278 7.22 9.86 -2.93
CA PRO A 278 7.67 10.60 -4.10
C PRO A 278 6.63 10.53 -5.24
N VAL A 279 5.78 11.57 -5.36
CA VAL A 279 4.58 11.52 -6.22
C VAL A 279 4.96 11.60 -7.69
N ALA A 280 5.97 12.40 -8.04
CA ALA A 280 6.41 12.51 -9.43
C ALA A 280 6.92 11.15 -9.95
N GLU A 281 7.74 10.47 -9.15
CA GLU A 281 8.30 9.15 -9.45
C GLU A 281 7.21 8.08 -9.45
N LEU A 282 6.24 8.15 -8.51
CA LEU A 282 5.07 7.27 -8.52
C LEU A 282 4.32 7.36 -9.85
N LEU A 283 4.02 8.56 -10.34
CA LEU A 283 3.27 8.75 -11.58
C LEU A 283 4.09 8.43 -12.84
N GLN A 284 5.42 8.49 -12.78
CA GLN A 284 6.26 7.98 -13.87
C GLN A 284 6.27 6.45 -13.90
N LEU A 285 6.37 5.82 -12.73
CA LEU A 285 6.38 4.36 -12.57
C LEU A 285 5.01 3.73 -12.90
N ALA A 286 3.95 4.47 -12.59
CA ALA A 286 2.57 4.04 -12.61
C ALA A 286 1.61 5.17 -13.04
N PRO A 287 1.67 5.63 -14.31
CA PRO A 287 0.90 6.79 -14.78
C PRO A 287 -0.61 6.65 -14.74
N ASP A 288 -1.08 5.41 -14.55
CA ASP A 288 -2.47 5.01 -14.52
C ASP A 288 -3.08 5.04 -13.11
N LEU A 289 -2.29 5.24 -12.04
CA LEU A 289 -2.81 5.22 -10.65
C LEU A 289 -3.66 6.43 -10.25
N ALA A 290 -3.49 7.58 -10.90
CA ALA A 290 -4.14 8.83 -10.51
C ALA A 290 -5.00 9.42 -11.64
N ARG A 291 -5.69 8.56 -12.40
CA ARG A 291 -6.51 8.95 -13.56
C ARG A 291 -7.99 8.68 -13.35
#